data_AF-A0AAN9LAW6-F1
#
_entry.id   AF-A0AAN9LAW6-F1
#
_cell.length_a   1.000
_cell.length_b   1.000
_cell.length_c   1.000
_cell.angle_alpha   90.00
_cell.angle_beta   90.00
_cell.angle_gamma   90.00
#
_symmetry.space_group_name_H-M   'P 1'
#
loop_
_entity.id
_entity.type
_entity.pdbx_description
1 polymer ?
#
loop_
_entity_poly.entity_id
_entity_poly.type
_entity_poly.pdbx_seq_one_letter_code
_entity_poly.pdbx_strand_id
1 'polypeptide(L)'
;MASKSAAFLLSLNLLLFSAISCHSSPPPPKCPPVHVCAGIFLPPFSGESKCCPLLGGLVELEAVVCLCTFLTVDLGIIQIHLDLFLNLILNACGRKDKTYTCTDKTYT
;
A
#
# COMPACT_ATOMS: atom_id res chain seq x y z
N MET A 1 15.47 45.64 13.84
CA MET A 1 14.01 45.56 14.01
C MET A 1 13.54 44.21 13.52
N ALA A 2 13.57 43.19 14.38
CA ALA A 2 13.03 41.88 14.02
C ALA A 2 11.51 42.00 13.94
N SER A 3 10.94 41.75 12.77
CA SER A 3 9.50 41.86 12.56
C SER A 3 8.80 40.77 13.36
N LYS A 4 8.18 41.14 14.49
CA LYS A 4 7.32 40.27 15.30
C LYS A 4 6.20 39.62 14.48
N SER A 5 5.84 40.24 13.36
CA SER A 5 4.85 39.75 12.41
C SER A 5 5.32 38.50 11.65
N ALA A 6 6.60 38.39 11.31
CA ALA A 6 7.13 37.23 10.58
C ALA A 6 7.14 35.94 11.43
N ALA A 7 7.47 36.06 12.72
CA ALA A 7 7.43 34.93 13.65
C ALA A 7 6.00 34.42 13.88
N PHE A 8 5.02 35.33 13.90
CA PHE A 8 3.61 34.98 14.06
C PHE A 8 3.08 34.24 12.83
N LEU A 9 3.44 34.68 11.62
CA LEU A 9 3.05 33.99 10.38
C LEU A 9 3.70 32.61 10.26
N LEU A 10 4.96 32.46 10.68
CA LEU A 10 5.62 31.14 10.71
C LEU A 10 4.95 30.19 11.70
N SER A 11 4.59 30.68 12.89
CA SER A 11 3.86 29.89 13.88
C SER A 11 2.47 29.49 13.41
N LEU A 12 1.72 30.38 12.76
CA LEU A 12 0.37 30.09 12.26
C LEU A 12 0.39 29.09 11.10
N ASN A 13 1.38 29.17 10.21
CA ASN A 13 1.58 28.16 9.16
C ASN A 13 1.90 26.78 9.76
N LEU A 14 2.82 26.70 10.73
CA LEU A 14 3.15 25.44 11.41
C LEU A 14 1.97 24.83 12.18
N LEU A 15 1.11 25.67 12.77
CA LEU A 15 -0.14 25.25 13.41
C LEU A 15 -1.17 24.74 12.38
N LEU A 16 -1.25 25.38 11.21
CA LEU A 16 -2.11 24.92 10.11
C LEU A 16 -1.66 23.55 9.58
N PHE A 17 -0.35 23.31 9.46
CA PHE A 17 0.19 22.01 9.02
C PHE A 17 -0.07 20.88 10.02
N SER A 18 -0.05 21.17 11.33
CA SER A 18 -0.32 20.18 12.38
C SER A 18 -1.81 19.90 12.58
N ALA A 19 -2.69 20.86 12.27
CA ALA A 19 -4.15 20.68 12.37
C ALA A 19 -4.77 19.73 11.33
N ILE A 20 -4.02 19.30 10.30
CA ILE A 20 -4.47 18.29 9.31
C ILE A 20 -4.41 16.87 9.91
N SER A 21 -3.68 16.67 11.01
CA SER A 21 -3.50 15.36 11.63
C SER A 21 -4.49 15.13 12.77
N CYS A 22 -5.79 15.14 12.49
CA CYS A 22 -6.78 14.55 13.40
C CYS A 22 -8.01 14.07 12.63
N HIS A 23 -8.19 12.75 12.58
CA HIS A 23 -9.47 12.07 12.34
C HIS A 23 -10.08 12.11 10.93
N SER A 24 -9.27 11.98 9.88
CA SER A 24 -9.73 11.20 8.72
C SER A 24 -8.82 10.00 8.60
N SER A 25 -9.34 8.80 8.86
CA SER A 25 -8.70 7.60 8.33
C SER A 25 -8.45 7.86 6.84
N PRO A 26 -7.25 7.54 6.31
CA PRO A 26 -7.03 7.66 4.89
C PRO A 26 -8.16 6.89 4.19
N PRO A 27 -8.78 7.47 3.14
CA PRO A 27 -9.86 6.80 2.44
C PRO A 27 -9.38 5.40 2.05
N PRO A 28 -10.22 4.36 2.20
CA PRO A 28 -9.81 3.00 1.90
C PRO A 28 -9.20 2.96 0.49
N PRO A 29 -8.02 2.34 0.33
CA PRO A 29 -7.36 2.29 -0.97
C PRO A 29 -8.30 1.66 -1.99
N LYS A 30 -8.42 2.29 -3.15
CA LYS A 30 -9.31 1.82 -4.21
C LYS A 30 -8.59 0.71 -4.96
N CYS A 31 -8.69 -0.50 -4.42
CA CYS A 31 -8.00 -1.64 -5.00
C CYS A 31 -8.71 -2.15 -6.26
N PRO A 32 -7.97 -2.39 -7.36
CA PRO A 32 -8.52 -3.13 -8.49
C PRO A 32 -8.79 -4.60 -8.09
N PRO A 33 -9.50 -5.37 -8.93
CA PRO A 33 -9.75 -6.79 -8.67
C PRO A 33 -8.46 -7.63 -8.73
N VAL A 34 -7.68 -7.62 -7.65
CA VAL A 34 -6.38 -8.30 -7.52
C VAL A 34 -6.48 -9.82 -7.32
N HIS A 35 -7.69 -10.39 -7.27
CA HIS A 35 -7.89 -11.83 -7.16
C HIS A 35 -7.23 -12.63 -8.30
N VAL A 36 -7.07 -12.02 -9.48
CA VAL A 36 -6.37 -12.64 -10.61
C VAL A 36 -4.89 -12.93 -10.31
N CYS A 37 -4.30 -12.28 -9.31
CA CYS A 37 -2.93 -12.50 -8.86
C CYS A 37 -2.74 -13.85 -8.15
N ALA A 38 -3.83 -14.50 -7.68
CA ALA A 38 -3.78 -15.87 -7.16
C ALA A 38 -3.16 -16.86 -8.17
N GLY A 39 -3.42 -16.63 -9.46
CA GLY A 39 -2.91 -17.48 -10.54
C GLY A 39 -1.39 -17.47 -10.70
N ILE A 40 -0.63 -16.67 -9.94
CA ILE A 40 0.84 -16.70 -9.95
C ILE A 40 1.37 -17.92 -9.19
N PHE A 41 0.66 -18.37 -8.15
CA PHE A 41 1.08 -19.48 -7.27
C PHE A 41 0.07 -20.63 -7.22
N LEU A 42 -1.11 -20.48 -7.84
CA LEU A 42 -2.06 -21.57 -8.07
C LEU A 42 -1.98 -22.07 -9.52
N PRO A 43 -2.17 -23.38 -9.76
CA PRO A 43 -2.29 -23.94 -11.10
C PRO A 43 -3.39 -23.24 -11.91
N PRO A 44 -3.17 -22.90 -13.19
CA PRO A 44 -2.06 -23.33 -14.05
C PRO A 44 -0.83 -22.39 -14.03
N PHE A 45 -0.62 -21.59 -12.98
CA PHE A 45 0.52 -20.67 -12.84
C PHE A 45 0.57 -19.60 -13.96
N SER A 46 -0.59 -19.03 -14.31
CA SER A 46 -0.77 -18.08 -15.43
C SER A 46 -1.44 -16.75 -15.01
N GLY A 47 -1.17 -16.29 -13.79
CA GLY A 47 -1.75 -15.05 -13.25
C GLY A 47 -1.04 -13.76 -13.67
N GLU A 48 0.23 -13.83 -14.07
CA GLU A 48 1.10 -12.66 -14.31
C GLU A 48 0.53 -11.68 -15.36
N SER A 49 0.13 -12.21 -16.52
CA SER A 49 -0.35 -11.40 -17.66
C SER A 49 -1.61 -10.59 -17.36
N LYS A 50 -2.41 -11.01 -16.37
CA LYS A 50 -3.61 -10.31 -15.91
C LYS A 50 -3.35 -9.49 -14.65
N CYS A 51 -2.51 -9.99 -13.76
CA CYS A 51 -2.19 -9.33 -12.48
C CYS A 51 -1.30 -8.10 -12.66
N CYS A 52 -0.20 -8.21 -13.40
CA CYS A 52 0.80 -7.16 -13.45
C CYS A 52 0.32 -5.85 -14.09
N PRO A 53 -0.54 -5.84 -15.13
CA PRO A 53 -1.14 -4.61 -15.63
C PRO A 53 -1.99 -3.87 -14.58
N LEU A 54 -2.68 -4.59 -13.69
CA LEU A 54 -3.44 -3.99 -12.60
C LEU A 54 -2.51 -3.32 -11.59
N LEU A 55 -1.40 -3.99 -11.23
CA LEU A 55 -0.41 -3.41 -10.33
C LEU A 55 0.36 -2.25 -10.96
N GLY A 56 0.59 -2.28 -12.29
CA GLY A 56 1.28 -1.22 -13.03
C GLY A 56 0.54 0.12 -13.01
N GLY A 57 -0.78 0.11 -12.85
CA GLY A 57 -1.59 1.31 -12.67
C GLY A 57 -1.57 1.90 -11.27
N LEU A 58 -1.00 1.19 -10.28
CA LEU A 58 -0.97 1.60 -8.88
C LEU A 58 0.41 2.11 -8.48
N VAL A 59 0.41 3.13 -7.62
CA VAL A 59 1.61 3.57 -6.91
C VAL A 59 2.10 2.41 -6.02
N GLU A 60 3.41 2.37 -5.77
CA GLU A 60 4.07 1.30 -5.03
C GLU A 60 3.40 0.96 -3.69
N LEU A 61 3.10 1.99 -2.88
CA LEU A 61 2.43 1.83 -1.59
C LEU A 61 1.01 1.29 -1.73
N GLU A 62 0.25 1.77 -2.72
CA GLU A 62 -1.14 1.35 -2.94
C GLU A 62 -1.20 -0.11 -3.38
N ALA A 63 -0.31 -0.53 -4.28
CA ALA A 63 -0.20 -1.91 -4.72
C ALA A 63 0.12 -2.86 -3.57
N VAL A 64 1.05 -2.47 -2.69
CA VAL A 64 1.40 -3.26 -1.50
C VAL A 64 0.22 -3.41 -0.57
N VAL A 65 -0.49 -2.32 -0.25
CA VAL A 65 -1.66 -2.38 0.64
C VAL A 65 -2.76 -3.25 0.03
N CYS A 66 -3.07 -3.08 -1.26
CA CYS A 66 -4.08 -3.88 -1.94
C CYS A 66 -3.75 -5.38 -1.97
N LEU A 67 -2.49 -5.73 -2.21
CA LEU A 67 -2.04 -7.11 -2.18
C LEU A 67 -2.06 -7.68 -0.76
N CYS A 68 -1.62 -6.93 0.24
CA CYS A 68 -1.68 -7.36 1.64
C CYS A 68 -3.12 -7.65 2.07
N THR A 69 -4.07 -6.75 1.75
CA THR A 69 -5.50 -6.99 2.03
C THR A 69 -6.00 -8.23 1.33
N PHE A 70 -5.70 -8.40 0.04
CA PHE A 70 -6.12 -9.57 -0.72
C PHE A 70 -5.57 -10.89 -0.17
N LEU A 71 -4.27 -10.93 0.14
CA LEU A 71 -3.62 -12.12 0.67
C LEU A 71 -4.21 -12.49 2.04
N THR A 72 -4.49 -11.51 2.90
CA THR A 72 -5.05 -11.75 4.23
C THR A 72 -6.55 -12.07 4.20
N VAL A 73 -7.35 -11.29 3.47
CA VAL A 73 -8.83 -11.36 3.52
C VAL A 73 -9.37 -12.38 2.52
N ASP A 74 -8.97 -12.31 1.26
CA ASP A 74 -9.53 -13.17 0.21
C ASP A 74 -8.89 -14.56 0.19
N LEU A 75 -7.59 -14.65 0.48
CA LEU A 75 -6.85 -15.93 0.45
C LEU A 75 -6.57 -16.52 1.84
N GLY A 76 -6.78 -15.76 2.92
CA GLY A 76 -6.58 -16.26 4.28
C GLY A 76 -5.13 -16.64 4.59
N ILE A 77 -4.15 -16.04 3.91
CA ILE A 77 -2.73 -16.30 4.13
C ILE A 77 -2.32 -15.74 5.50
N ILE A 78 -1.76 -16.60 6.34
CA ILE A 78 -1.23 -16.22 7.65
C ILE A 78 0.08 -15.44 7.56
N GLN A 79 0.35 -14.62 8.58
CA GLN A 79 1.45 -13.63 8.60
C GLN A 79 2.84 -14.22 8.29
N ILE A 80 3.11 -15.48 8.67
CA ILE A 80 4.41 -16.14 8.40
C ILE A 80 4.71 -16.33 6.91
N HIS A 81 3.68 -16.40 6.06
CA HIS A 81 3.84 -16.57 4.62
C HIS A 81 3.39 -15.33 3.83
N LEU A 82 2.75 -14.38 4.50
CA LEU A 82 2.15 -13.20 3.89
C LEU A 82 3.17 -12.38 3.11
N ASP A 83 4.29 -12.04 3.74
CA ASP A 83 5.38 -11.30 3.10
C ASP A 83 6.01 -12.08 1.95
N LEU A 84 6.09 -13.41 2.06
CA LEU A 84 6.62 -14.25 0.99
C LEU A 84 5.75 -14.18 -0.27
N PHE A 85 4.43 -14.34 -0.13
CA PHE A 85 3.50 -14.27 -1.25
C PHE A 85 3.43 -12.85 -1.83
N LEU A 86 3.46 -11.82 -0.99
CA LEU A 86 3.53 -10.42 -1.42
C LEU A 86 4.74 -10.19 -2.32
N ASN A 87 5.94 -10.52 -1.83
CA ASN A 87 7.17 -10.32 -2.58
C ASN A 87 7.23 -11.20 -3.84
N LEU A 88 6.69 -12.43 -3.80
CA LEU A 88 6.63 -13.29 -4.98
C LEU A 88 5.80 -12.65 -6.11
N ILE A 89 4.61 -12.12 -5.79
CA ILE A 89 3.75 -11.43 -6.77
C ILE A 89 4.45 -10.19 -7.33
N LEU A 90 5.01 -9.35 -6.45
CA LEU A 90 5.71 -8.13 -6.85
C LEU A 90 6.95 -8.44 -7.71
N ASN A 91 7.70 -9.48 -7.36
CA ASN A 91 8.86 -9.94 -8.12
C ASN A 91 8.47 -10.48 -9.49
N ALA A 92 7.37 -11.23 -9.59
CA ALA A 92 6.83 -11.69 -10.87
C ALA A 92 6.48 -10.50 -11.79
N CYS A 93 5.95 -9.42 -11.20
CA CYS A 93 5.65 -8.17 -11.92
C CYS A 93 6.84 -7.20 -12.06
N GLY A 94 8.08 -7.66 -11.82
CA GLY A 94 9.30 -6.90 -12.06
C GLY A 94 9.71 -5.91 -10.96
N ARG A 95 9.04 -5.89 -9.80
CA ARG A 95 9.34 -4.99 -8.67
C ARG A 95 10.31 -5.64 -7.68
N LYS A 96 11.56 -5.86 -8.10
CA LYS A 96 12.56 -6.70 -7.39
C LYS A 96 13.55 -5.92 -6.51
N ASP A 97 13.56 -4.60 -6.59
CA ASP A 97 14.61 -3.78 -5.98
C ASP A 97 14.43 -3.56 -4.47
N LYS A 98 13.29 -4.00 -3.91
CA LYS A 98 12.93 -3.78 -2.51
C LYS A 98 12.23 -5.01 -1.93
N THR A 99 12.36 -5.17 -0.63
CA THR A 99 11.58 -6.12 0.16
C THR A 99 10.40 -5.39 0.78
N TYR A 100 9.20 -5.95 0.59
CA TYR A 100 7.96 -5.41 1.13
C TYR A 100 7.48 -6.26 2.29
N THR A 101 6.80 -5.63 3.25
CA THR A 101 6.18 -6.33 4.37
C THR A 101 4.74 -5.86 4.53
N CYS A 102 3.85 -6.81 4.79
CA CYS A 102 2.51 -6.52 5.25
C CYS A 102 2.58 -6.29 6.76
N THR A 103 2.73 -5.03 7.14
CA THR A 103 2.45 -4.65 8.53
C THR A 103 0.96 -4.83 8.76
N ASP A 104 0.60 -5.61 9.78
CA ASP A 104 -0.76 -5.66 10.32
C ASP A 104 -1.11 -4.26 10.86
N LYS A 105 -1.49 -3.39 9.96
CA LYS A 105 -2.38 -2.31 10.26
C LYS A 105 -3.71 -2.79 9.73
N THR A 106 -4.31 -3.68 10.51
CA THR A 106 -5.75 -3.77 10.57
C THR A 106 -6.25 -2.31 10.58
N TYR A 107 -6.96 -1.92 9.54
CA TYR A 107 -7.80 -0.72 9.60
C TYR A 107 -8.88 -1.03 10.64
N THR A 108 -8.51 -0.87 11.90
CA THR A 108 -9.34 -0.77 13.11
C THR A 108 -8.80 0.39 13.90
#